data_AF-A0A1G3R403-F1
#
_entry.id   AF-A0A1G3R403-F1
#
_cell.length_a   1.000
_cell.length_b   1.000
_cell.length_c   1.000
_cell.angle_alpha   90.00
_cell.angle_beta   90.00
_cell.angle_gamma   90.00
#
_symmetry.space_group_name_H-M   'P 1'
#
loop_
_entity.id
_entity.type
_entity.pdbx_description
1 polymer ?
#
loop_
_entity_poly.entity_id
_entity_poly.type
_entity_poly.pdbx_seq_one_letter_code
_entity_poly.pdbx_strand_id
1 'polypeptide(L)'
;MLGRRHLVVRGRTFPYDCTGLVLAIYWYAGIDLARDFGQYNGNGVTRLYRSLEKQNLLYSSPHPAAGDVIFWDNTYDRNRDGAWNDALTHVGMVLDSRPDGTIQYVHLNYTRGVVIENMNLLEPDLHKKLVRGTLRILNSPIRMKERGKPHPPEWLAGQLYRVLGMGYLF
;
A
#
# COMPACT_ATOMS: atom_id res chain seq x y z
N MET A 1 -14.25 16.40 -15.83
CA MET A 1 -13.41 15.26 -16.23
C MET A 1 -11.98 15.78 -16.41
N LEU A 2 -11.07 15.51 -15.48
CA LEU A 2 -9.66 15.93 -15.56
C LEU A 2 -8.80 14.69 -15.85
N GLY A 3 -7.95 14.81 -16.87
CA GLY A 3 -7.37 13.71 -17.65
C GLY A 3 -6.70 12.62 -16.83
N ARG A 4 -6.89 11.37 -17.25
CA ARG A 4 -6.16 10.21 -16.73
C ARG A 4 -4.67 10.49 -16.86
N ARG A 5 -4.02 10.74 -15.73
CA ARG A 5 -2.56 10.73 -15.65
C ARG A 5 -2.11 9.29 -15.84
N HIS A 6 -0.95 9.10 -16.44
CA HIS A 6 -0.30 7.80 -16.58
C HIS A 6 1.12 7.92 -16.05
N LEU A 7 1.69 6.82 -15.57
CA LEU A 7 3.11 6.75 -15.24
C LEU A 7 3.84 6.13 -16.44
N VAL A 8 4.94 6.73 -16.87
CA VAL A 8 5.78 6.19 -17.95
C VAL A 8 7.16 5.91 -17.39
N VAL A 9 7.56 4.64 -17.42
CA VAL A 9 8.85 4.18 -16.89
C VAL A 9 9.47 3.23 -17.90
N ARG A 10 10.71 3.50 -18.33
CA ARG A 10 11.44 2.69 -19.32
C ARG A 10 10.58 2.32 -20.54
N GLY A 11 9.85 3.30 -21.08
CA GLY A 11 8.98 3.13 -22.26
C GLY A 11 7.66 2.38 -22.01
N ARG A 12 7.41 1.85 -20.81
CA ARG A 12 6.14 1.18 -20.44
C ARG A 12 5.22 2.15 -19.72
N THR A 13 3.93 2.07 -20.06
CA THR A 13 2.87 2.90 -19.47
C THR A 13 2.13 2.11 -18.38
N PHE A 14 1.89 2.75 -17.24
CA PHE A 14 1.14 2.20 -16.11
C PHE A 14 -0.03 3.11 -15.74
N PRO A 15 -1.13 2.57 -15.20
CA PRO A 15 -2.22 3.39 -14.68
C PRO A 15 -1.72 4.28 -13.53
N TYR A 16 -2.29 5.47 -13.38
CA TYR A 16 -1.98 6.35 -12.25
C TYR A 16 -2.87 5.99 -11.06
N ASP A 17 -2.61 4.83 -10.48
CA ASP A 17 -3.23 4.33 -9.26
C ASP A 17 -2.20 3.63 -8.36
N CYS A 18 -2.63 3.10 -7.21
CA CYS A 18 -1.72 2.46 -6.27
C CYS A 18 -0.99 1.24 -6.84
N THR A 19 -1.70 0.40 -7.62
CA THR A 19 -1.09 -0.75 -8.28
C THR A 19 -0.11 -0.30 -9.36
N GLY A 20 -0.51 0.64 -10.22
CA GLY A 20 0.34 1.13 -11.30
C GLY A 20 1.63 1.80 -10.82
N LEU A 21 1.59 2.50 -9.68
CA LEU A 21 2.82 3.00 -9.04
C LEU A 21 3.76 1.86 -8.63
N VAL A 22 3.23 0.85 -7.92
CA VAL A 22 4.04 -0.31 -7.50
C VAL A 22 4.62 -1.00 -8.74
N LEU A 23 3.79 -1.34 -9.74
CA LEU A 23 4.25 -1.95 -10.99
C LEU A 23 5.35 -1.12 -11.69
N ALA A 24 5.20 0.21 -11.72
CA ALA A 24 6.19 1.10 -12.31
C ALA A 24 7.54 1.07 -11.57
N ILE A 25 7.53 1.01 -10.23
CA ILE A 25 8.75 0.92 -9.42
C ILE A 25 9.49 -0.39 -9.69
N TYR A 26 8.80 -1.54 -9.70
CA TYR A 26 9.44 -2.83 -9.98
C TYR A 26 9.89 -2.94 -11.43
N TRP A 27 9.14 -2.39 -12.38
CA TRP A 27 9.57 -2.33 -13.77
C TRP A 27 10.85 -1.51 -13.95
N TYR A 28 10.99 -0.41 -13.20
CA TYR A 28 12.25 0.32 -13.14
C TYR A 28 13.40 -0.56 -12.61
N ALA A 29 13.13 -1.46 -11.67
CA ALA A 29 14.09 -2.43 -11.17
C ALA A 29 14.30 -3.64 -12.11
N GLY A 30 13.58 -3.73 -13.22
CA GLY A 30 13.66 -4.86 -14.18
C GLY A 30 12.77 -6.05 -13.84
N ILE A 31 11.83 -5.89 -12.91
CA ILE A 31 10.91 -6.93 -12.45
C ILE A 31 9.50 -6.66 -12.99
N ASP A 32 8.92 -7.62 -13.72
CA ASP A 32 7.54 -7.52 -14.21
C ASP A 32 6.55 -8.19 -13.25
N LEU A 33 6.13 -7.44 -12.24
CA LEU A 33 5.09 -7.85 -11.29
C LEU A 33 3.72 -8.12 -11.95
N ALA A 34 3.50 -7.68 -13.19
CA ALA A 34 2.24 -7.84 -13.89
C ALA A 34 2.18 -9.06 -14.82
N ARG A 35 3.26 -9.85 -14.93
CA ARG A 35 3.36 -10.95 -15.91
C ARG A 35 2.22 -11.97 -15.83
N ASP A 36 1.70 -12.23 -14.63
CA ASP A 36 0.65 -13.21 -14.38
C ASP A 36 -0.75 -12.59 -14.19
N PHE A 37 -0.91 -11.27 -14.35
CA PHE A 37 -2.20 -10.58 -14.09
C PHE A 37 -3.36 -11.11 -14.95
N GLY A 38 -3.08 -11.66 -16.13
CA GLY A 38 -4.08 -12.27 -17.00
C GLY A 38 -4.71 -13.55 -16.43
N GLN A 39 -4.06 -14.18 -15.45
CA GLN A 39 -4.52 -15.43 -14.82
C GLN A 39 -5.53 -15.19 -13.69
N TYR A 40 -5.69 -13.93 -13.25
CA TYR A 40 -6.49 -13.58 -12.07
C TYR A 40 -7.55 -12.54 -12.39
N ASN A 41 -8.71 -12.71 -11.75
CA ASN A 41 -9.81 -11.75 -11.79
C ASN A 41 -9.71 -10.72 -10.65
N GLY A 42 -10.49 -9.65 -10.75
CA GLY A 42 -10.54 -8.57 -9.75
C GLY A 42 -9.66 -7.38 -10.09
N ASN A 43 -9.47 -6.48 -9.10
CA ASN A 43 -8.70 -5.26 -9.24
C ASN A 43 -7.18 -5.54 -9.27
N GLY A 44 -6.37 -4.51 -9.58
CA GLY A 44 -4.91 -4.64 -9.65
C GLY A 44 -4.26 -5.16 -8.36
N VAL A 45 -4.78 -4.75 -7.20
CA VAL A 45 -4.29 -5.20 -5.88
C VAL A 45 -4.54 -6.69 -5.69
N THR A 46 -5.74 -7.18 -6.01
CA THR A 46 -6.09 -8.61 -5.96
C THR A 46 -5.22 -9.43 -6.88
N ARG A 47 -5.01 -8.99 -8.12
CA ARG A 47 -4.18 -9.72 -9.10
C ARG A 47 -2.74 -9.80 -8.65
N LEU A 48 -2.18 -8.71 -8.11
CA LEU A 48 -0.83 -8.70 -7.55
C LEU A 48 -0.70 -9.64 -6.35
N TYR A 49 -1.62 -9.54 -5.39
CA TYR A 49 -1.66 -10.44 -4.23
C TYR A 49 -1.67 -11.90 -4.67
N ARG A 50 -2.56 -12.29 -5.59
CA ARG A 50 -2.69 -13.68 -6.05
C ARG A 50 -1.45 -14.18 -6.81
N SER A 51 -0.79 -13.29 -7.55
CA SER A 51 0.46 -13.62 -8.25
C SER A 51 1.58 -13.97 -7.26
N LEU A 52 1.74 -13.17 -6.20
CA LEU A 52 2.72 -13.44 -5.13
C LEU A 52 2.33 -14.64 -4.28
N GLU A 53 1.03 -14.81 -3.99
CA GLU A 53 0.50 -15.98 -3.25
C GLU A 53 0.83 -17.28 -3.96
N LYS A 54 0.64 -17.34 -5.29
CA LYS A 54 0.91 -18.53 -6.10
C LYS A 54 2.37 -18.98 -6.04
N GLN A 55 3.29 -18.05 -5.79
CA GLN A 55 4.72 -18.31 -5.69
C GLN A 55 5.21 -18.47 -4.23
N ASN A 56 4.29 -18.51 -3.26
CA ASN A 56 4.60 -18.55 -1.82
C ASN A 56 5.49 -17.38 -1.37
N LEU A 57 5.29 -16.19 -1.96
CA LEU A 57 6.07 -14.98 -1.66
C LEU A 57 5.39 -14.07 -0.63
N LEU A 58 4.25 -14.48 -0.08
CA LEU A 58 3.53 -13.73 0.95
C LEU A 58 4.00 -14.13 2.34
N TYR A 59 4.15 -13.13 3.21
CA TYR A 59 4.54 -13.34 4.60
C TYR A 59 4.10 -12.16 5.47
N SER A 60 4.33 -12.26 6.78
CA SER A 60 4.08 -11.15 7.69
C SER A 60 5.22 -11.01 8.69
N SER A 61 5.64 -9.77 8.93
CA SER A 61 6.71 -9.42 9.86
C SER A 61 6.51 -7.97 10.31
N PRO A 62 6.78 -7.63 11.59
CA PRO A 62 6.84 -6.23 12.01
C PRO A 62 8.05 -5.48 11.45
N HIS A 63 9.00 -6.20 10.85
CA HIS A 63 10.23 -5.66 10.26
C HIS A 63 10.39 -6.19 8.82
N PRO A 64 9.66 -5.64 7.84
CA PRO A 64 9.80 -6.03 6.44
C PRO A 64 11.16 -5.63 5.85
N ALA A 65 11.51 -6.26 4.71
CA ALA A 65 12.64 -5.86 3.90
C ALA A 65 12.28 -4.68 2.98
N ALA A 66 13.29 -3.88 2.62
CA ALA A 66 13.14 -2.87 1.58
C ALA A 66 12.77 -3.54 0.24
N GLY A 67 11.80 -2.97 -0.46
CA GLY A 67 11.26 -3.57 -1.68
C GLY A 67 10.24 -4.67 -1.44
N ASP A 68 9.71 -4.86 -0.23
CA ASP A 68 8.47 -5.61 -0.05
C ASP A 68 7.26 -4.82 -0.51
N VAL A 69 6.27 -5.52 -1.06
CA VAL A 69 4.93 -5.01 -1.33
C VAL A 69 4.11 -5.07 -0.04
N ILE A 70 3.40 -4.00 0.29
CA ILE A 70 2.48 -3.95 1.42
C ILE A 70 1.05 -3.96 0.90
N PHE A 71 0.20 -4.82 1.47
CA PHE A 71 -1.22 -4.88 1.16
C PHE A 71 -2.05 -4.37 2.34
N TRP A 72 -3.07 -3.57 2.05
CA TRP A 72 -4.04 -3.10 3.03
C TRP A 72 -5.47 -3.46 2.65
N ASP A 73 -6.27 -3.71 3.69
CA ASP A 73 -7.70 -3.95 3.62
C ASP A 73 -8.47 -2.68 4.00
N ASN A 74 -9.73 -2.58 3.60
CA ASN A 74 -10.69 -1.58 4.10
C ASN A 74 -10.24 -0.11 3.99
N THR A 75 -9.42 0.25 3.00
CA THR A 75 -8.95 1.64 2.81
C THR A 75 -9.96 2.53 2.09
N TYR A 76 -10.91 1.94 1.36
CA TYR A 76 -12.11 2.60 0.85
C TYR A 76 -13.20 1.55 0.66
N ASP A 77 -14.45 2.00 0.63
CA ASP A 77 -15.60 1.18 0.30
C ASP A 77 -15.60 0.91 -1.22
N ARG A 78 -15.12 -0.28 -1.60
CA ARG A 78 -14.92 -0.66 -3.01
C ARG A 78 -16.21 -1.22 -3.60
N ASN A 79 -16.96 -2.02 -2.84
CA ASN A 79 -18.20 -2.64 -3.31
C ASN A 79 -19.41 -1.67 -3.21
N ARG A 80 -19.25 -0.53 -2.52
CA ARG A 80 -20.25 0.53 -2.32
C ARG A 80 -21.44 0.09 -1.46
N ASP A 81 -21.23 -0.82 -0.53
CA ASP A 81 -22.26 -1.28 0.42
C ASP A 81 -22.32 -0.43 1.71
N GLY A 82 -21.39 0.53 1.86
CA GLY A 82 -21.30 1.41 3.03
C GLY A 82 -20.62 0.76 4.25
N ALA A 83 -20.03 -0.43 4.11
CA ALA A 83 -19.32 -1.15 5.16
C ALA A 83 -17.81 -1.20 4.91
N TRP A 84 -17.04 -1.34 6.01
CA TRP A 84 -15.59 -1.50 5.96
C TRP A 84 -15.22 -3.00 5.91
N ASN A 85 -15.56 -3.68 4.81
CA ASN A 85 -15.43 -5.14 4.65
C ASN A 85 -14.73 -5.56 3.34
N ASP A 86 -14.05 -4.64 2.67
CA ASP A 86 -13.35 -4.87 1.42
C ASP A 86 -11.87 -5.24 1.62
N ALA A 87 -11.53 -6.50 1.38
CA ALA A 87 -10.14 -6.94 1.32
C ALA A 87 -9.43 -6.45 0.04
N LEU A 88 -8.11 -6.27 0.13
CA LEU A 88 -7.19 -5.95 -0.97
C LEU A 88 -7.62 -4.67 -1.68
N THR A 89 -7.74 -3.60 -0.90
CA THR A 89 -8.17 -2.29 -1.40
C THR A 89 -6.99 -1.41 -1.79
N HIS A 90 -5.83 -1.57 -1.14
CA HIS A 90 -4.68 -0.71 -1.42
C HIS A 90 -3.34 -1.43 -1.34
N VAL A 91 -2.34 -0.83 -2.00
CA VAL A 91 -1.00 -1.40 -2.12
C VAL A 91 0.07 -0.30 -2.14
N GLY A 92 1.28 -0.66 -1.74
CA GLY A 92 2.44 0.21 -1.66
C GLY A 92 3.72 -0.62 -1.56
N MET A 93 4.86 0.03 -1.41
CA MET A 93 6.16 -0.64 -1.32
C MET A 93 6.97 -0.09 -0.15
N VAL A 94 7.59 -0.99 0.60
CA VAL A 94 8.53 -0.65 1.68
C VAL A 94 9.77 0.01 1.10
N LEU A 95 10.15 1.16 1.66
CA LEU A 95 11.41 1.83 1.39
C LEU A 95 12.47 1.51 2.45
N ASP A 96 12.06 1.51 3.73
CA ASP A 96 12.94 1.31 4.88
C ASP A 96 12.16 0.73 6.06
N SER A 97 12.85 0.01 6.94
CA SER A 97 12.29 -0.61 8.13
C SER A 97 13.29 -0.50 9.28
N ARG A 98 12.81 -0.06 10.45
CA ARG A 98 13.64 0.26 11.61
C ARG A 98 13.40 -0.69 12.77
N PRO A 99 14.38 -0.87 13.68
CA PRO A 99 14.23 -1.77 14.83
C PRO A 99 13.02 -1.46 15.73
N ASP A 100 12.59 -0.20 15.80
CA ASP A 100 11.40 0.22 16.55
C ASP A 100 10.07 -0.13 15.87
N GLY A 101 10.10 -0.87 14.77
CA GLY A 101 8.93 -1.27 13.98
C GLY A 101 8.44 -0.20 13.01
N THR A 102 9.12 0.96 12.92
CA THR A 102 8.77 1.99 11.95
C THR A 102 9.10 1.51 10.54
N ILE A 103 8.08 1.51 9.69
CA ILE A 103 8.16 1.17 8.27
C ILE A 103 7.88 2.44 7.48
N GLN A 104 8.83 2.85 6.65
CA GLN A 104 8.63 3.90 5.66
C GLN A 104 8.25 3.24 4.34
N TYR A 105 7.21 3.75 3.69
CA TYR A 105 6.70 3.18 2.45
C TYR A 105 6.29 4.25 1.46
N VAL A 106 6.32 3.89 0.18
CA VAL A 106 5.80 4.71 -0.92
C VAL A 106 4.48 4.14 -1.42
N HIS A 107 3.52 5.00 -1.67
CA HIS A 107 2.26 4.62 -2.33
C HIS A 107 1.65 5.80 -3.08
N LEU A 108 0.63 5.52 -3.90
CA LEU A 108 -0.17 6.55 -4.54
C LEU A 108 -1.37 6.88 -3.66
N ASN A 109 -1.37 8.07 -3.07
CA ASN A 109 -2.48 8.60 -2.30
C ASN A 109 -3.53 9.23 -3.24
N TYR A 110 -4.81 8.94 -3.01
CA TYR A 110 -5.93 9.37 -3.86
C TYR A 110 -6.09 10.90 -3.99
N THR A 111 -5.56 11.70 -3.06
CA THR A 111 -5.59 13.17 -3.12
C THR A 111 -4.22 13.79 -3.38
N ARG A 112 -3.16 13.24 -2.77
CA ARG A 112 -1.81 13.82 -2.81
C ARG A 112 -0.94 13.28 -3.95
N GLY A 113 -1.37 12.25 -4.66
CA GLY A 113 -0.52 11.55 -5.64
C GLY A 113 0.53 10.69 -4.95
N VAL A 114 1.72 10.58 -5.54
CA VAL A 114 2.80 9.75 -4.98
C VAL A 114 3.35 10.39 -3.70
N VAL A 115 3.32 9.65 -2.59
CA VAL A 115 3.79 10.12 -1.29
C VAL A 115 4.62 9.05 -0.58
N ILE A 116 5.49 9.50 0.33
CA ILE A 116 6.21 8.65 1.27
C ILE A 116 5.60 8.87 2.65
N GLU A 117 5.19 7.79 3.29
CA GLU A 117 4.50 7.80 4.56
C GLU A 117 5.06 6.73 5.51
N ASN A 118 4.62 6.76 6.77
CA ASN A 118 5.09 5.84 7.80
C ASN A 118 3.93 5.01 8.39
N MET A 119 4.25 3.79 8.79
CA MET A 119 3.42 2.92 9.63
C MET A 119 4.29 2.21 10.67
N ASN A 120 3.66 1.65 11.69
CA ASN A 120 4.34 0.84 12.69
C ASN A 120 3.45 -0.35 13.07
N LEU A 121 3.95 -1.56 12.88
CA LEU A 121 3.21 -2.81 13.16
C LEU A 121 3.31 -3.28 14.62
N LEU A 122 4.22 -2.71 15.41
CA LEU A 122 4.31 -2.94 16.85
C LEU A 122 3.33 -2.03 17.62
N GLU A 123 3.01 -0.87 17.06
CA GLU A 123 2.07 0.12 17.63
C GLU A 123 1.02 0.56 16.58
N PRO A 124 0.18 -0.35 16.05
CA PRO A 124 -0.67 -0.08 14.89
C PRO A 124 -1.74 1.00 15.14
N ASP A 125 -2.26 1.10 16.37
CA ASP A 125 -3.33 2.04 16.73
C ASP A 125 -2.85 3.47 17.00
N LEU A 126 -1.54 3.70 17.07
CA LEU A 126 -0.99 4.99 17.45
C LEU A 126 -0.72 5.87 16.23
N HIS A 127 -1.52 6.92 16.05
CA HIS A 127 -1.34 7.89 14.96
C HIS A 127 -0.05 8.70 15.13
N LYS A 128 0.19 9.25 16.31
CA LYS A 128 1.34 10.12 16.59
C LYS A 128 1.99 9.75 17.91
N LYS A 129 3.32 9.87 17.97
CA LYS A 129 4.12 9.59 19.16
C LYS A 129 5.10 10.72 19.43
N LEU A 130 5.27 11.08 20.71
CA LEU A 130 6.28 12.05 21.11
C LEU A 130 7.64 11.37 21.12
N VAL A 131 8.57 11.81 20.27
CA VAL A 131 9.93 11.28 20.17
C VAL A 131 10.90 12.43 20.41
N ARG A 132 11.65 12.37 21.51
CA ARG A 132 12.63 13.41 21.91
C ARG A 132 11.99 14.82 21.90
N GLY A 133 10.81 14.95 22.50
CA GLY A 133 10.06 16.21 22.58
C GLY A 133 9.39 16.66 21.28
N THR A 134 9.53 15.93 20.17
CA THR A 134 8.86 16.24 18.90
C THR A 134 7.74 15.24 18.61
N LEU A 135 6.53 15.74 18.35
CA LEU A 135 5.42 14.89 17.94
C LEU A 135 5.65 14.41 16.50
N ARG A 136 5.79 13.10 16.30
CA ARG A 136 5.99 12.48 14.98
C ARG A 136 4.77 11.64 14.59
N ILE A 137 4.46 11.61 13.30
CA ILE A 137 3.47 10.67 12.74
C ILE A 137 4.11 9.29 12.78
N LEU A 138 3.48 8.36 13.50
CA LEU A 138 3.91 6.98 13.60
C LEU A 138 3.18 6.12 12.56
N ASN A 139 1.84 6.23 12.52
CA ASN A 139 1.02 5.64 11.48
C ASN A 139 0.28 6.71 10.69
N SER A 140 0.40 6.67 9.37
CA SER A 140 -0.23 7.65 8.49
C SER A 140 -1.68 7.26 8.18
N PRO A 141 -2.60 8.23 8.05
CA PRO A 141 -3.95 7.99 7.54
C PRO A 141 -3.93 7.33 6.18
N ILE A 142 -4.60 6.19 6.04
CA ILE A 142 -4.74 5.51 4.74
C ILE A 142 -6.18 5.29 4.32
N ARG A 143 -7.11 5.18 5.27
CA ARG A 143 -8.53 5.07 4.93
C ARG A 143 -9.05 6.39 4.37
N MET A 144 -9.80 6.30 3.28
CA MET A 144 -10.44 7.43 2.62
C MET A 144 -11.35 8.14 3.63
N LYS A 145 -11.21 9.47 3.67
CA LYS A 145 -12.03 10.30 4.54
C LYS A 145 -13.23 10.81 3.76
N GLU A 146 -14.41 10.66 4.34
CA GLU A 146 -15.60 11.36 3.85
C GLU A 146 -15.55 12.84 4.26
N ARG A 147 -15.78 13.73 3.29
CA ARG A 147 -15.74 15.17 3.55
C ARG A 147 -16.80 15.55 4.60
N GLY A 148 -16.37 16.30 5.61
CA GLY A 148 -17.24 16.77 6.69
C GLY A 148 -17.52 15.73 7.78
N LYS A 149 -17.04 14.49 7.65
CA LYS A 149 -17.16 13.46 8.68
C LYS A 149 -15.85 13.26 9.45
N PRO A 150 -15.90 12.86 10.74
CA PRO A 150 -14.75 12.32 11.44
C PRO A 150 -14.16 11.12 10.71
N HIS A 151 -12.93 10.75 11.06
CA HIS A 151 -12.39 9.49 10.57
C HIS A 151 -13.22 8.32 11.13
N PRO A 152 -13.54 7.32 10.31
CA PRO A 152 -14.13 6.08 10.81
C PRO A 152 -13.16 5.36 11.77
N PRO A 153 -13.64 4.42 12.60
CA PRO A 153 -12.76 3.54 13.39
C PRO A 153 -11.74 2.87 12.48
N GLU A 154 -10.51 2.64 12.93
CA GLU A 154 -9.44 2.02 12.13
C GLU A 154 -9.14 2.74 10.80
N TRP A 155 -8.35 3.80 10.83
CA TRP A 155 -8.07 4.61 9.63
C TRP A 155 -6.58 4.75 9.32
N LEU A 156 -5.74 4.17 10.18
CA LEU A 156 -4.29 4.22 10.11
C LEU A 156 -3.74 3.05 9.30
N ALA A 157 -2.61 3.26 8.63
CA ALA A 157 -1.94 2.23 7.84
C ALA A 157 -1.56 0.98 8.63
N GLY A 158 -1.13 1.13 9.90
CA GLY A 158 -0.83 -0.01 10.77
C GLY A 158 -2.07 -0.85 11.12
N GLN A 159 -3.22 -0.21 11.31
CA GLN A 159 -4.49 -0.89 11.65
C GLN A 159 -5.03 -1.70 10.47
N LEU A 160 -4.84 -1.20 9.25
CA LEU A 160 -5.43 -1.76 8.04
C LEU A 160 -4.49 -2.70 7.28
N TYR A 161 -3.32 -2.99 7.86
CA TYR A 161 -2.33 -3.86 7.27
C TYR A 161 -2.86 -5.29 7.16
N ARG A 162 -2.67 -5.90 5.98
CA ARG A 162 -3.04 -7.29 5.72
C ARG A 162 -1.83 -8.21 5.74
N VAL A 163 -0.88 -7.98 4.82
CA VAL A 163 0.23 -8.89 4.55
C VAL A 163 1.34 -8.17 3.78
N LEU A 164 2.54 -8.73 3.81
CA LEU A 164 3.67 -8.35 2.95
C LEU A 164 3.83 -9.35 1.80
N GLY A 165 4.50 -8.91 0.73
CA GLY A 165 4.92 -9.79 -0.35
C GLY A 165 6.34 -9.45 -0.80
N MET A 166 7.18 -10.48 -0.95
CA MET A 166 8.57 -10.38 -1.43
C MET A 166 8.62 -10.09 -2.94
N GLY A 167 8.11 -8.93 -3.36
CA GLY A 167 7.98 -8.57 -4.77
C GLY A 167 9.32 -8.52 -5.52
N TYR A 168 10.42 -8.35 -4.80
CA TYR A 168 11.78 -8.34 -5.37
C TYR A 168 12.27 -9.74 -5.77
N LEU A 169 11.58 -10.81 -5.36
CA LEU A 169 11.86 -12.20 -5.75
C LEU A 169 10.95 -12.72 -6.87
N PHE A 170 10.00 -11.92 -7.33
CA PHE A 170 9.02 -12.33 -8.34
C PHE A 170 9.64 -12.38 -9.74
#